data_AF-A0A803QWD4-F1
#
_entry.id   AF-A0A803QWD4-F1
#
_cell.length_a   1.000
_cell.length_b   1.000
_cell.length_c   1.000
_cell.angle_alpha   90.00
_cell.angle_beta   90.00
_cell.angle_gamma   90.00
#
_symmetry.space_group_name_H-M   'P 1'
#
loop_
_entity.id
_entity.type
_entity.pdbx_description
1 polymer ?
#
loop_
_entity_poly.entity_id
_entity_poly.type
_entity_poly.pdbx_seq_one_letter_code
_entity_poly.pdbx_strand_id
1 'polypeptide(L)'
;MLSCKFEGSKIMEQQNNHFTAFMRNRMSWDTSSDEDSFLEVDIKLNLILEIYTRPFTMMPVSTVERPGNLMLQALLDRLVPLLLQQLLQDYSKWVHQQLDSVSPS
;
A
#
# COMPACT_ATOMS: atom_id res chain seq x y z
N MET A 1 -8.68 -4.71 -0.64
CA MET A 1 -7.40 -4.67 0.08
C MET A 1 -6.35 -5.32 -0.81
N LEU A 2 -5.35 -4.55 -1.25
CA LEU A 2 -4.25 -5.05 -2.09
C LEU A 2 -3.21 -5.73 -1.19
N SER A 3 -2.91 -7.00 -1.50
CA SER A 3 -1.80 -7.72 -0.89
C SER A 3 -0.68 -7.86 -1.92
N CYS A 4 0.54 -7.43 -1.57
CA CYS A 4 1.71 -7.68 -2.41
C CYS A 4 2.42 -8.93 -1.91
N LYS A 5 2.78 -9.82 -2.83
CA LYS A 5 3.61 -11.00 -2.57
C LYS A 5 4.67 -11.09 -3.66
N PHE A 6 5.84 -11.58 -3.29
CA PHE A 6 6.87 -12.02 -4.22
C PHE A 6 6.43 -13.34 -4.86
N GLU A 7 6.51 -13.41 -6.18
CA GLU A 7 6.17 -14.60 -6.98
C GLU A 7 7.42 -15.06 -7.75
N GLY A 8 7.54 -16.36 -8.03
CA GLY A 8 8.62 -16.91 -8.84
C GLY A 8 9.35 -18.08 -8.19
N SER A 9 10.65 -17.94 -7.93
CA SER A 9 11.43 -19.05 -7.34
C SER A 9 10.96 -19.37 -5.92
N LYS A 10 11.12 -20.64 -5.48
CA LYS A 10 10.79 -21.04 -4.09
C LYS A 10 11.47 -20.16 -3.03
N ILE A 11 12.71 -19.74 -3.29
CA ILE A 11 13.46 -18.85 -2.39
C ILE A 11 12.80 -17.48 -2.30
N MET A 12 12.33 -16.96 -3.43
CA MET A 12 11.67 -15.67 -3.54
C MET A 12 10.28 -15.69 -2.90
N GLU A 13 9.52 -16.78 -3.07
CA GLU A 13 8.22 -16.96 -2.42
C GLU A 13 8.35 -17.15 -0.90
N GLN A 14 9.40 -17.83 -0.42
CA GLN A 14 9.70 -17.96 1.01
C GLN A 14 9.97 -16.62 1.69
N GLN A 15 10.46 -15.60 0.96
CA GLN A 15 10.62 -14.26 1.51
C GLN A 15 9.29 -13.62 1.92
N ASN A 16 8.14 -14.08 1.39
CA ASN A 16 6.82 -13.60 1.83
C ASN A 16 6.54 -13.86 3.31
N ASN A 17 7.20 -14.82 3.96
CA ASN A 17 7.06 -15.05 5.40
C ASN A 17 7.64 -13.90 6.24
N HIS A 18 8.48 -13.07 5.62
CA HIS A 18 9.25 -12.00 6.24
C HIS A 18 9.07 -10.67 5.54
N PHE A 19 8.07 -10.62 4.66
CA PHE A 19 7.65 -9.46 3.95
C PHE A 19 6.17 -9.24 4.21
N THR A 20 5.83 -8.08 4.73
CA THR A 20 4.45 -7.65 4.89
C THR A 20 4.28 -6.31 4.20
N ALA A 21 3.41 -6.27 3.20
CA ALA A 21 2.93 -5.04 2.61
C ALA A 21 1.43 -4.94 2.84
N PHE A 22 1.02 -3.86 3.49
CA PHE A 22 -0.38 -3.57 3.77
C PHE A 22 -0.73 -2.20 3.21
N MET A 23 -1.87 -2.15 2.54
CA MET A 23 -2.41 -0.92 1.97
C MET A 23 -3.86 -0.78 2.38
N ARG A 24 -4.19 0.38 2.97
CA ARG A 24 -5.56 0.78 3.30
C ARG A 24 -5.87 2.11 2.65
N ASN A 25 -7.02 2.15 2.02
CA ASN A 25 -7.67 3.36 1.56
C ASN A 25 -9.05 3.41 2.24
N ARG A 26 -9.33 4.46 3.00
CA ARG A 26 -10.60 4.68 3.66
C ARG A 26 -11.13 6.04 3.22
N MET A 27 -12.33 6.04 2.65
CA MET A 27 -13.06 7.26 2.31
C MET A 27 -14.25 7.39 3.25
N SER A 28 -14.35 8.50 3.95
CA SER A 28 -15.49 8.87 4.79
C SER A 28 -16.07 10.19 4.28
N TRP A 29 -17.40 10.31 4.34
CA TRP A 29 -18.05 11.59 4.20
C TRP A 29 -18.38 12.09 5.60
N ASP A 30 -17.79 13.20 6.00
CA ASP A 30 -18.03 13.78 7.33
C ASP A 30 -19.11 14.86 7.22
N THR A 31 -20.19 14.67 7.98
CA THR A 31 -21.32 15.61 8.12
C THR A 31 -21.45 16.13 9.55
N SER A 32 -20.41 16.01 10.37
CA SER A 32 -20.44 16.35 11.79
C SER A 32 -20.53 17.84 12.08
N SER A 33 -20.30 18.68 11.07
CA SER A 33 -20.39 20.14 11.14
C SER A 33 -21.53 20.63 10.26
N ASP A 34 -22.49 21.37 10.82
CA ASP A 34 -23.65 21.94 10.12
C ASP A 34 -23.28 22.91 8.98
N GLU A 35 -22.02 23.36 8.89
CA GLU A 35 -21.61 24.40 7.95
C GLU A 35 -20.85 23.89 6.71
N ASP A 36 -20.20 22.72 6.74
CA ASP A 36 -19.54 22.17 5.55
C ASP A 36 -19.36 20.64 5.64
N SER A 37 -19.96 19.90 4.71
CA SER A 37 -19.64 18.49 4.52
C SER A 37 -18.37 18.35 3.67
N PHE A 38 -17.45 17.48 4.08
CA PHE A 38 -16.22 17.23 3.33
C PHE A 38 -15.90 15.75 3.17
N LEU A 39 -15.19 15.43 2.09
CA LEU A 39 -14.66 14.09 1.85
C LEU A 39 -13.35 13.93 2.60
N GLU A 40 -13.33 13.03 3.57
CA GLU A 40 -12.13 12.59 4.25
C GLU A 40 -11.55 11.35 3.54
N VAL A 41 -10.27 11.41 3.21
CA VAL A 41 -9.54 10.30 2.58
C VAL A 41 -8.32 9.95 3.43
N ASP A 42 -8.36 8.80 4.09
CA ASP A 42 -7.27 8.24 4.90
C ASP A 42 -6.58 7.11 4.13
N ILE A 43 -5.31 7.34 3.79
CA ILE A 43 -4.48 6.42 3.01
C ILE A 43 -3.27 6.00 3.83
N LYS A 44 -3.09 4.69 4.00
CA LYS A 44 -1.96 4.11 4.71
C LYS A 44 -1.26 3.03 3.91
N LEU A 45 0.04 3.22 3.65
CA LEU A 45 0.94 2.21 3.14
C LEU A 45 1.89 1.79 4.27
N ASN A 46 1.89 0.50 4.61
CA ASN A 46 2.83 -0.08 5.56
C ASN A 46 3.65 -1.17 4.86
N LEU A 47 4.97 -1.06 4.97
CA LEU A 47 5.94 -1.96 4.36
C LEU A 47 6.92 -2.41 5.45
N ILE A 48 6.96 -3.72 5.66
CA ILE A 48 7.91 -4.37 6.54
C ILE A 48 8.67 -5.40 5.70
N LEU A 49 9.99 -5.26 5.68
CA LEU A 49 10.89 -6.16 5.00
C LEU A 49 12.00 -6.57 5.96
N GLU A 50 12.08 -7.86 6.28
CA GLU A 50 13.17 -8.42 7.07
C GLU A 50 14.13 -9.16 6.16
N ILE A 51 15.42 -8.79 6.22
CA ILE A 51 16.48 -9.44 5.44
C ILE A 51 17.40 -10.17 6.41
N TYR A 52 17.19 -11.47 6.59
CA TYR A 52 17.94 -12.34 7.52
C TYR A 52 18.72 -13.43 6.79
N THR A 53 18.84 -13.34 5.46
CA THR A 53 19.60 -14.30 4.65
C THR A 53 21.10 -14.05 4.79
N ARG A 54 21.89 -15.11 5.01
CA ARG A 54 23.35 -15.00 4.92
C ARG A 54 23.77 -14.77 3.46
N PRO A 55 24.79 -13.93 3.21
CA PRO A 55 25.69 -13.31 4.19
C PRO A 55 25.22 -11.95 4.74
N PHE A 56 24.04 -11.44 4.38
CA PHE A 56 23.59 -10.08 4.77
C PHE A 56 23.62 -9.84 6.27
N THR A 57 23.25 -10.83 7.08
CA THR A 57 23.30 -10.73 8.56
C THR A 57 24.72 -10.68 9.14
N MET A 58 25.74 -10.99 8.36
CA MET A 58 27.14 -11.03 8.78
C MET A 58 27.96 -9.86 8.24
N MET A 59 27.38 -9.04 7.35
CA MET A 59 28.05 -7.90 6.76
C MET A 59 27.86 -6.64 7.61
N PRO A 60 28.82 -5.70 7.60
CA PRO A 60 28.62 -4.38 8.20
C PRO A 60 27.39 -3.68 7.61
N VAL A 61 26.72 -2.85 8.42
CA VAL A 61 25.52 -2.08 7.98
C VAL A 61 25.80 -1.29 6.70
N SER A 62 26.98 -0.65 6.61
CA SER A 62 27.39 0.12 5.44
C SER A 62 27.47 -0.69 4.14
N THR A 63 27.69 -2.01 4.23
CA THR A 63 27.72 -2.91 3.07
C THR A 63 26.32 -3.32 2.61
N VAL A 64 25.36 -3.42 3.54
CA VAL A 64 23.98 -3.83 3.22
C VAL A 64 23.04 -2.65 2.96
N GLU A 65 23.43 -1.44 3.34
CA GLU A 65 22.65 -0.21 3.15
C GLU A 65 22.31 0.03 1.67
N ARG A 66 23.32 -0.01 0.79
CA ARG A 66 23.11 0.28 -0.63
C ARG A 66 22.23 -0.78 -1.33
N PRO A 67 22.49 -2.09 -1.19
CA PRO A 67 21.56 -3.12 -1.69
C PRO A 67 20.16 -3.03 -1.08
N GLY A 68 20.06 -2.75 0.23
CA GLY A 68 18.78 -2.60 0.94
C GLY A 68 17.96 -1.43 0.38
N ASN A 69 18.59 -0.28 0.16
CA ASN A 69 17.95 0.90 -0.43
C ASN A 69 17.44 0.62 -1.85
N LEU A 70 18.23 -0.07 -2.68
CA LEU A 70 17.80 -0.45 -4.03
C LEU A 70 16.59 -1.39 -4.00
N MET A 71 16.57 -2.36 -3.09
CA MET A 71 15.45 -3.28 -2.93
C MET A 71 14.19 -2.54 -2.46
N LEU A 72 14.32 -1.65 -1.48
CA LEU A 72 13.20 -0.84 -0.98
C LEU A 72 12.67 0.11 -2.06
N GLN A 73 13.56 0.73 -2.84
CA GLN A 73 13.18 1.59 -3.95
C GLN A 73 12.39 0.83 -5.01
N ALA A 74 12.87 -0.34 -5.45
CA ALA A 74 12.16 -1.19 -6.40
C ALA A 74 10.77 -1.63 -5.89
N LEU A 75 10.63 -1.86 -4.58
CA LEU A 75 9.33 -2.14 -3.96
C LEU A 75 8.40 -0.93 -4.01
N LEU A 76 8.91 0.26 -3.65
CA LEU A 76 8.13 1.50 -3.69
C LEU A 76 7.70 1.84 -5.13
N ASP A 77 8.61 1.72 -6.10
CA ASP A 77 8.34 1.97 -7.51
C ASP A 77 7.22 1.08 -8.05
N ARG A 78 7.05 -0.13 -7.50
CA ARG A 78 5.95 -1.04 -7.85
C ARG A 78 4.66 -0.75 -7.08
N LEU A 79 4.76 -0.42 -5.79
CA LEU A 79 3.61 -0.33 -4.90
C LEU A 79 2.91 1.03 -4.96
N VAL A 80 3.65 2.12 -5.12
CA VAL A 80 3.08 3.48 -5.18
C VAL A 80 2.15 3.65 -6.39
N PRO A 81 2.47 3.19 -7.62
CA PRO A 81 1.52 3.29 -8.73
C PRO A 81 0.24 2.49 -8.50
N LEU A 82 0.35 1.29 -7.93
CA LEU A 82 -0.81 0.46 -7.59
C LEU A 82 -1.69 1.13 -6.53
N LEU A 83 -1.07 1.81 -5.56
CA LEU A 83 -1.77 2.62 -4.56
C LEU A 83 -2.61 3.71 -5.22
N LEU A 84 -1.98 4.50 -6.09
CA LEU A 84 -2.64 5.61 -6.77
C LEU A 84 -3.79 5.11 -7.67
N GLN A 85 -3.58 3.98 -8.35
CA GLN A 85 -4.64 3.37 -9.16
C GLN A 85 -5.83 2.92 -8.30
N GLN A 86 -5.56 2.24 -7.18
CA GLN A 86 -6.63 1.82 -6.26
C GLN A 86 -7.37 3.02 -5.68
N LEU A 87 -6.64 4.09 -5.34
CA LEU A 87 -7.22 5.33 -4.82
C LEU A 87 -8.22 5.95 -5.80
N LEU A 88 -7.83 6.09 -7.07
CA LEU A 88 -8.70 6.63 -8.11
C LEU A 88 -9.92 5.75 -8.36
N GLN A 89 -9.75 4.43 -8.32
CA GLN A 89 -10.85 3.48 -8.46
C GLN A 89 -11.84 3.57 -7.31
N ASP A 90 -11.35 3.66 -6.07
CA ASP A 90 -12.22 3.76 -4.89
C ASP A 90 -12.96 5.09 -4.87
N TYR A 91 -12.31 6.19 -5.28
CA TYR A 91 -12.96 7.50 -5.42
C TYR A 91 -14.07 7.45 -6.46
N SER A 92 -13.79 6.88 -7.63
CA SER A 92 -14.82 6.71 -8.68
C SER A 92 -16.00 5.90 -8.17
N LYS A 93 -15.77 4.77 -7.49
CA LYS A 93 -16.83 3.96 -6.88
C LYS A 93 -17.65 4.75 -5.87
N TRP A 94 -16.99 5.52 -5.00
CA TRP A 94 -17.67 6.36 -4.02
C TRP A 94 -18.58 7.39 -4.70
N VAL A 95 -18.11 8.07 -5.75
CA VAL A 95 -18.94 9.03 -6.53
C VAL A 95 -20.19 8.36 -7.10
N HIS A 96 -20.05 7.17 -7.71
CA HIS A 96 -21.20 6.44 -8.25
C HIS A 96 -22.21 6.06 -7.16
N GLN A 97 -21.74 5.60 -6.01
CA GLN A 97 -22.62 5.27 -4.87
C GLN A 97 -23.40 6.48 -4.37
N GLN A 98 -22.79 7.67 -4.34
CA GLN A 98 -23.50 8.90 -3.98
C GLN A 98 -24.57 9.26 -5.01
N LEU A 99 -24.26 9.18 -6.31
CA LEU A 99 -25.23 9.47 -7.38
C LEU A 99 -26.44 8.50 -7.35
N ASP A 100 -26.20 7.21 -7.12
CA ASP A 100 -27.25 6.21 -6.98
C ASP A 100 -28.13 6.46 -5.74
N SER A 101 -27.55 6.97 -4.65
CA SER A 101 -28.29 7.31 -3.43
C SER A 101 -29.14 8.58 -3.53
N VAL A 102 -28.84 9.47 -4.49
CA VAL A 102 -29.52 10.75 -4.72
C VAL A 102 -30.63 10.64 -5.77
N SER A 103 -30.72 9.52 -6.49
CA SER A 103 -31.77 9.28 -7.49
C SER A 103 -33.10 8.93 -6.80
N PRO A 104 -34.14 9.80 -6.84
CA PRO A 104 -35.44 9.48 -6.26
C PRO A 104 -36.21 8.58 -7.23
N SER A 105 -36.78 7.50 -6.68
CA SER A 105 -37.87 6.72 -7.29
C SER A 105 -39.12 7.56 -7.51
#